data_AF-A0A4Q8LKJ7-F1
#
_entry.id   AF-A0A4Q8LKJ7-F1
#
_cell.length_a   1.000
_cell.length_b   1.000
_cell.length_c   1.000
_cell.angle_alpha   90.00
_cell.angle_beta   90.00
_cell.angle_gamma   90.00
#
_symmetry.space_group_name_H-M   'P 1'
#
loop_
_entity.id
_entity.type
_entity.pdbx_description
1 polymer ?
#
loop_
_entity_poly.entity_id
_entity_poly.type
_entity_poly.pdbx_seq_one_letter_code
_entity_poly.pdbx_strand_id
1 'polypeptide(L)'
;MSDSNETGVATAEKRVRKPRVSKTPKPDAIAQPDLALDSAPPAPRPAPAPEASAPAPAAPPAAPAEASAPRNEGGGDGAPSEPRQAPQGQQSGEANGNGQHNNPQRFQNNNQNNQNNQNGQQQGQGNNRRERFRNRRDRERGRNDRYNDGLPQDAASETFVPRPHPQVPEGFPQYSLSDLKKMPAHKLIEIADQLQIQEGVARARKQDVIFALLKVLTRHGEGVAADGVLEILPDGFGFLRAAEASYLAGPDDTYISPSQIRRFNLRTGDHISGRIRWPKDGERYFALNIVDTINGEPIEASKGKVLFENLTPLFPRKRFHLERGNGSSEDIAGRILDLMAPQGKGQRSLIVSPPKAGKTMMMQQIATAITTNHPDVHLIVLLIDERPEEVTEMQRTVRGEVISSTFDEPAARHVQVAEMVIERAKRLVEHKKDVVILLDSITRLARAYNNVVPSSGKVLTGGVDANALHRPKRFFGAARNVEEGGSLTIIATALVDTGSAMDKVIYEEFKGTGNSEIHLDRRITEKRVYPAIAVNLSGTRREDLLIEPELLQKIWILRKLLHPMDEIAAMEFMLDKMKNTKSNDEFFSSMKR
;
A
#
# COMPACT_ATOMS: atom_id res chain seq x y z
N MET A 1 1.74 -27.01 -57.41
CA MET A 1 0.34 -27.20 -57.81
C MET A 1 -0.37 -25.92 -57.36
N SER A 2 -0.45 -24.89 -58.22
CA SER A 2 -1.34 -24.77 -59.40
C SER A 2 -2.81 -24.59 -58.96
N ASP A 3 -3.58 -23.62 -59.44
CA ASP A 3 -3.46 -22.84 -60.70
C ASP A 3 -3.45 -21.30 -60.47
N SER A 4 -2.89 -20.40 -61.29
CA SER A 4 -2.70 -20.21 -62.76
C SER A 4 -3.73 -19.27 -63.39
N ASN A 5 -3.37 -17.99 -63.60
CA ASN A 5 -3.22 -17.42 -64.96
C ASN A 5 -2.75 -15.95 -64.97
N GLU A 6 -1.95 -15.61 -65.97
CA GLU A 6 -1.49 -14.26 -66.30
C GLU A 6 -2.20 -13.72 -67.56
N THR A 7 -2.17 -12.40 -67.76
CA THR A 7 -2.17 -11.80 -69.12
C THR A 7 -1.26 -10.56 -69.18
N GLY A 8 -0.28 -10.59 -70.07
CA GLY A 8 0.40 -9.40 -70.63
C GLY A 8 0.10 -9.30 -72.14
N VAL A 9 0.85 -8.61 -73.02
CA VAL A 9 2.06 -7.75 -72.94
C VAL A 9 2.00 -6.78 -74.15
N ALA A 10 2.54 -5.56 -74.04
CA ALA A 10 2.93 -4.72 -75.20
C ALA A 10 4.07 -3.72 -74.82
N THR A 11 5.34 -4.00 -75.15
CA THR A 11 6.15 -3.40 -76.25
C THR A 11 6.17 -1.84 -76.29
N ALA A 12 7.25 -1.12 -75.94
CA ALA A 12 8.57 -0.94 -76.62
C ALA A 12 8.54 0.10 -77.79
N GLU A 13 9.56 0.93 -78.14
CA GLU A 13 11.01 0.97 -77.80
C GLU A 13 11.73 2.30 -78.21
N LYS A 14 13.01 2.51 -77.80
CA LYS A 14 14.09 3.41 -78.39
C LYS A 14 13.94 4.95 -78.24
N ARG A 15 14.97 5.84 -78.28
CA ARG A 15 16.44 5.84 -78.65
C ARG A 15 17.20 6.99 -77.89
N VAL A 16 18.41 6.82 -77.29
CA VAL A 16 19.78 7.25 -77.76
C VAL A 16 20.06 8.80 -77.78
N ARG A 17 21.17 9.45 -77.30
CA ARG A 17 22.52 9.03 -76.78
C ARG A 17 23.18 9.92 -75.65
N LYS A 18 24.32 10.61 -75.89
CA LYS A 18 25.32 11.36 -75.03
C LYS A 18 26.16 12.35 -75.94
N PRO A 19 27.19 13.20 -75.58
CA PRO A 19 28.15 13.20 -74.42
C PRO A 19 28.80 14.56 -73.92
N ARG A 20 29.85 14.45 -73.05
CA ARG A 20 31.06 15.31 -72.81
C ARG A 20 31.13 16.29 -71.59
N VAL A 21 32.37 16.71 -71.23
CA VAL A 21 32.85 17.18 -69.89
C VAL A 21 33.98 18.23 -69.99
N SER A 22 34.01 19.20 -69.06
CA SER A 22 35.08 20.21 -68.77
C SER A 22 34.74 20.98 -67.46
N LYS A 23 35.61 21.72 -66.74
CA LYS A 23 37.06 21.61 -66.38
C LYS A 23 37.32 22.53 -65.13
N THR A 24 38.39 22.34 -64.35
CA THR A 24 38.75 23.20 -63.17
C THR A 24 40.02 24.04 -63.38
N PRO A 25 40.14 25.21 -62.72
CA PRO A 25 41.43 25.86 -62.46
C PRO A 25 41.71 26.22 -60.97
N LYS A 26 42.93 26.69 -60.73
CA LYS A 26 43.62 27.23 -59.52
C LYS A 26 44.58 28.34 -60.04
N PRO A 27 45.37 29.11 -59.24
CA PRO A 27 45.49 29.24 -57.77
C PRO A 27 45.53 30.74 -57.31
N ASP A 28 46.26 31.00 -56.22
CA ASP A 28 47.00 32.23 -55.84
C ASP A 28 46.38 33.23 -54.85
N ALA A 29 47.27 33.96 -54.17
CA ALA A 29 47.06 34.54 -52.85
C ALA A 29 47.46 36.02 -52.76
N ILE A 30 46.82 36.75 -51.85
CA ILE A 30 47.19 38.11 -51.44
C ILE A 30 47.20 38.16 -49.90
N ALA A 31 48.17 38.87 -49.32
CA ALA A 31 48.35 38.99 -47.87
C ALA A 31 47.43 40.06 -47.26
N GLN A 32 47.48 40.17 -45.93
CA GLN A 32 46.63 41.03 -45.09
C GLN A 32 46.75 42.54 -45.42
N PRO A 33 45.76 43.33 -45.00
CA PRO A 33 46.03 44.14 -43.80
C PRO A 33 45.03 43.95 -42.65
N ASP A 34 45.55 44.03 -41.44
CA ASP A 34 44.96 44.40 -40.15
C ASP A 34 43.42 44.32 -40.00
N LEU A 35 42.96 43.23 -39.37
CA LEU A 35 41.68 43.21 -38.66
C LEU A 35 41.86 43.86 -37.29
N ALA A 36 41.14 44.96 -37.04
CA ALA A 36 41.08 45.59 -35.73
C ALA A 36 40.48 44.65 -34.68
N LEU A 37 41.02 44.70 -33.46
CA LEU A 37 40.43 44.06 -32.29
C LEU A 37 39.13 44.77 -31.93
N ASP A 38 38.00 44.06 -32.00
CA ASP A 38 36.75 44.46 -31.35
C ASP A 38 36.31 43.38 -30.35
N SER A 39 35.33 43.73 -29.53
CA SER A 39 35.36 43.48 -28.09
C SER A 39 34.67 42.19 -27.62
N ALA A 40 34.97 41.83 -26.36
CA ALA A 40 34.49 40.65 -25.66
C ALA A 40 32.94 40.57 -25.59
N PRO A 41 32.36 39.37 -25.42
CA PRO A 41 30.90 39.21 -25.33
C PRO A 41 30.29 40.04 -24.19
N PRO A 42 29.06 40.54 -24.36
CA PRO A 42 28.45 41.49 -23.43
C PRO A 42 28.27 40.88 -22.03
N ALA A 43 28.74 41.61 -21.02
CA ALA A 43 28.56 41.25 -19.62
C ALA A 43 27.06 41.15 -19.25
N PRO A 44 26.68 40.28 -18.31
CA PRO A 44 25.31 40.23 -17.79
C PRO A 44 24.93 41.58 -17.20
N ARG A 45 23.69 42.01 -17.44
CA ARG A 45 23.16 43.27 -16.88
C ARG A 45 23.24 43.23 -15.35
N PRO A 46 23.65 44.31 -14.67
CA PRO A 46 23.59 44.35 -13.22
C PRO A 46 22.14 44.17 -12.76
N ALA A 47 21.94 43.40 -11.69
CA ALA A 47 20.64 43.32 -11.03
C ALA A 47 20.25 44.70 -10.49
N PRO A 48 18.95 45.06 -10.48
CA PRO A 48 18.51 46.29 -9.82
C PRO A 48 18.90 46.25 -8.35
N ALA A 49 19.36 47.40 -7.83
CA ALA A 49 19.65 47.55 -6.41
C ALA A 49 18.37 47.34 -5.58
N PRO A 50 18.46 46.80 -4.35
CA PRO A 50 17.29 46.60 -3.51
C PRO A 50 16.63 47.94 -3.17
N GLU A 51 15.34 48.08 -3.49
CA GLU A 51 14.54 49.22 -3.04
C GLU A 51 14.46 49.24 -1.51
N ALA A 52 14.37 50.45 -0.94
CA ALA A 52 14.36 50.63 0.51
C ALA A 52 13.14 49.95 1.14
N SER A 53 13.36 49.28 2.27
CA SER A 53 12.32 48.54 2.99
C SER A 53 11.17 49.46 3.44
N ALA A 54 9.99 49.31 2.82
CA ALA A 54 8.75 49.86 3.34
C ALA A 54 8.46 49.26 4.74
N PRO A 55 7.88 50.04 5.68
CA PRO A 55 7.67 49.58 7.05
C PRO A 55 6.66 48.44 7.12
N ALA A 56 6.87 47.54 8.10
CA ALA A 56 6.01 46.38 8.31
C ALA A 56 4.55 46.78 8.65
N PRO A 57 3.54 46.00 8.20
CA PRO A 57 2.16 46.21 8.63
C PRO A 57 2.05 46.01 10.15
N ALA A 58 1.31 46.91 10.81
CA ALA A 58 1.16 46.87 12.26
C ALA A 58 0.47 45.57 12.73
N ALA A 59 0.93 45.04 13.87
CA ALA A 59 0.32 43.88 14.49
C ALA A 59 -1.14 44.20 14.92
N PRO A 60 -2.07 43.22 14.84
CA PRO A 60 -3.40 43.39 15.41
C PRO A 60 -3.30 43.61 16.92
N PRO A 61 -4.17 44.46 17.52
CA PRO A 61 -4.11 44.77 18.94
C PRO A 61 -4.34 43.50 19.78
N ALA A 62 -3.52 43.31 20.81
CA ALA A 62 -3.66 42.20 21.74
C ALA A 62 -4.99 42.32 22.51
N ALA A 63 -5.68 41.20 22.69
CA ALA A 63 -6.78 41.13 23.65
C ALA A 63 -6.26 41.42 25.06
N PRO A 64 -6.98 42.19 25.89
CA PRO A 64 -6.53 42.51 27.24
C PRO A 64 -6.47 41.24 28.10
N ALA A 65 -5.30 40.96 28.67
CA ALA A 65 -5.16 39.90 29.66
C ALA A 65 -5.85 40.30 30.97
N GLU A 66 -6.54 39.35 31.61
CA GLU A 66 -7.23 39.58 32.88
C GLU A 66 -6.21 39.88 33.99
N ALA A 67 -6.24 41.11 34.52
CA ALA A 67 -5.41 41.49 35.65
C ALA A 67 -6.01 40.94 36.95
N SER A 68 -5.21 40.17 37.68
CA SER A 68 -5.58 39.54 38.96
C SER A 68 -6.09 40.55 40.00
N ALA A 69 -7.25 40.27 40.60
CA ALA A 69 -7.83 41.11 41.66
C ALA A 69 -7.05 41.01 42.99
N PRO A 70 -6.70 42.14 43.64
CA PRO A 70 -6.27 42.17 45.04
C PRO A 70 -7.48 42.15 45.99
N ARG A 71 -7.23 41.89 47.29
CA ARG A 71 -8.26 41.78 48.34
C ARG A 71 -8.43 43.08 49.14
N ASN A 72 -9.67 43.31 49.59
CA ASN A 72 -10.11 43.85 50.90
C ASN A 72 -11.62 43.54 50.98
N GLU A 73 -12.19 42.93 52.03
CA GLU A 73 -12.33 43.34 53.45
C GLU A 73 -13.29 44.54 53.66
N GLY A 74 -14.42 44.33 54.37
CA GLY A 74 -15.19 45.46 54.96
C GLY A 74 -16.75 45.45 55.01
N GLY A 75 -17.44 44.38 55.43
CA GLY A 75 -18.89 44.41 55.81
C GLY A 75 -19.92 44.50 54.66
N GLY A 76 -21.22 44.28 54.87
CA GLY A 76 -21.96 43.82 56.08
C GLY A 76 -23.47 43.60 55.81
N ASP A 77 -24.12 42.82 56.69
CA ASP A 77 -25.58 42.58 56.85
C ASP A 77 -26.42 41.91 55.71
N GLY A 78 -27.40 41.07 56.11
CA GLY A 78 -28.48 40.55 55.23
C GLY A 78 -28.73 39.01 55.24
N ALA A 79 -29.39 38.48 56.27
CA ALA A 79 -29.80 37.06 56.39
C ALA A 79 -31.25 36.81 55.87
N PRO A 80 -31.85 35.58 55.89
CA PRO A 80 -31.36 34.26 56.31
C PRO A 80 -31.66 33.10 55.29
N SER A 81 -31.49 31.84 55.74
CA SER A 81 -31.67 30.59 54.97
C SER A 81 -32.66 29.60 55.62
N GLU A 82 -33.22 28.66 54.84
CA GLU A 82 -33.80 27.39 55.35
C GLU A 82 -33.55 26.19 54.38
N PRO A 83 -33.32 24.96 54.88
CA PRO A 83 -33.09 23.75 54.07
C PRO A 83 -34.11 22.60 54.31
N ARG A 84 -34.20 21.64 53.37
CA ARG A 84 -34.86 20.30 53.43
C ARG A 84 -34.53 19.52 52.15
N GLN A 85 -34.61 18.19 52.03
CA GLN A 85 -34.52 17.04 52.95
C GLN A 85 -34.31 15.76 52.10
N ALA A 86 -33.90 14.63 52.70
CA ALA A 86 -33.97 13.30 52.07
C ALA A 86 -35.25 12.55 52.49
N PRO A 87 -35.65 11.48 51.77
CA PRO A 87 -35.99 10.25 52.50
C PRO A 87 -35.59 8.93 51.79
N GLN A 88 -35.86 7.82 52.48
CA GLN A 88 -35.65 6.42 52.06
C GLN A 88 -36.86 5.86 51.28
N GLY A 89 -36.75 4.62 50.76
CA GLY A 89 -37.82 3.92 50.01
C GLY A 89 -38.40 2.67 50.70
N GLN A 90 -39.37 2.00 50.05
CA GLN A 90 -39.99 0.73 50.51
C GLN A 90 -40.50 -0.15 49.33
N GLN A 91 -41.10 -1.31 49.62
CA GLN A 91 -41.25 -2.50 48.73
C GLN A 91 -42.70 -2.76 48.24
N SER A 92 -42.89 -3.58 47.18
CA SER A 92 -43.71 -4.84 47.16
C SER A 92 -44.16 -5.32 45.73
N GLY A 93 -44.49 -6.63 45.60
CA GLY A 93 -45.01 -7.34 44.39
C GLY A 93 -43.92 -7.99 43.50
N GLU A 94 -43.74 -9.30 43.31
CA GLU A 94 -44.60 -10.47 42.94
C GLU A 94 -44.96 -10.58 41.44
N ALA A 95 -44.85 -11.73 40.73
CA ALA A 95 -44.22 -13.04 41.04
C ALA A 95 -43.97 -13.95 39.79
N ASN A 96 -43.10 -14.97 39.95
CA ASN A 96 -42.95 -16.26 39.22
C ASN A 96 -42.56 -16.36 37.71
N GLY A 97 -41.62 -17.29 37.42
CA GLY A 97 -41.26 -17.78 36.05
C GLY A 97 -39.99 -18.64 35.99
N ASN A 98 -40.11 -19.98 36.07
CA ASN A 98 -39.01 -20.96 36.23
C ASN A 98 -37.89 -20.96 35.15
N GLY A 99 -36.65 -21.28 35.56
CA GLY A 99 -35.56 -21.76 34.69
C GLY A 99 -34.26 -22.09 35.46
N GLN A 100 -33.75 -23.33 35.36
CA GLN A 100 -32.58 -23.82 36.12
C GLN A 100 -31.29 -23.91 35.27
N HIS A 101 -30.11 -23.63 35.85
CA HIS A 101 -29.03 -24.62 36.02
C HIS A 101 -27.82 -24.11 36.84
N ASN A 102 -26.92 -25.04 37.22
CA ASN A 102 -26.00 -24.96 38.38
C ASN A 102 -24.71 -24.15 38.24
N ASN A 103 -24.38 -23.45 39.34
CA ASN A 103 -23.08 -23.42 40.08
C ASN A 103 -21.76 -23.11 39.33
N PRO A 104 -20.91 -22.25 39.92
CA PRO A 104 -19.66 -22.81 40.47
C PRO A 104 -19.23 -22.25 41.84
N GLN A 105 -18.77 -23.13 42.74
CA GLN A 105 -18.05 -22.75 43.95
C GLN A 105 -16.58 -22.47 43.64
N ARG A 106 -16.01 -21.42 44.23
CA ARG A 106 -14.56 -21.17 44.25
C ARG A 106 -14.13 -20.73 45.65
N PHE A 107 -13.13 -21.41 46.19
CA PHE A 107 -12.68 -21.24 47.58
C PHE A 107 -11.79 -20.01 47.80
N GLN A 108 -11.64 -19.63 49.07
CA GLN A 108 -10.97 -18.42 49.55
C GLN A 108 -9.44 -18.46 49.45
N ASN A 109 -8.85 -17.27 49.61
CA ASN A 109 -7.41 -17.05 49.80
C ASN A 109 -6.79 -17.95 50.88
N ASN A 110 -5.52 -18.29 50.70
CA ASN A 110 -4.54 -17.91 51.73
C ASN A 110 -3.17 -17.62 51.10
N ASN A 111 -2.43 -16.66 51.65
CA ASN A 111 -1.18 -16.15 51.05
C ASN A 111 -0.21 -15.63 52.13
N GLN A 112 0.83 -16.40 52.46
CA GLN A 112 1.92 -16.01 53.36
C GLN A 112 3.12 -16.98 53.24
N ASN A 113 4.27 -16.55 53.79
CA ASN A 113 5.63 -17.14 53.74
C ASN A 113 6.47 -16.76 52.49
N ASN A 114 7.76 -16.40 52.62
CA ASN A 114 8.57 -16.20 53.83
C ASN A 114 9.74 -15.22 53.62
N GLN A 115 10.32 -14.69 54.71
CA GLN A 115 11.59 -13.94 54.69
C GLN A 115 12.53 -14.39 55.84
N ASN A 116 13.84 -14.35 55.56
CA ASN A 116 14.97 -14.56 56.50
C ASN A 116 15.08 -15.99 57.10
N ASN A 117 16.21 -16.44 57.66
CA ASN A 117 17.48 -15.73 57.97
C ASN A 117 18.74 -16.61 57.71
N GLN A 118 19.93 -16.10 58.04
CA GLN A 118 21.26 -16.61 57.67
C GLN A 118 21.97 -17.54 58.69
N ASN A 119 23.13 -18.09 58.24
CA ASN A 119 24.33 -18.56 58.97
C ASN A 119 24.38 -20.00 59.51
N GLY A 120 25.52 -20.69 59.26
CA GLY A 120 25.70 -22.12 59.57
C GLY A 120 27.07 -22.79 59.30
N GLN A 121 28.19 -22.06 59.40
CA GLN A 121 29.58 -22.59 59.54
C GLN A 121 30.22 -23.42 58.40
N GLN A 122 31.52 -23.68 58.58
CA GLN A 122 32.49 -24.24 57.63
C GLN A 122 32.78 -25.73 57.92
N GLN A 123 33.09 -26.51 56.88
CA GLN A 123 34.43 -27.11 56.67
C GLN A 123 34.48 -27.77 55.28
N GLY A 124 35.68 -27.98 54.73
CA GLY A 124 35.84 -28.32 53.31
C GLY A 124 36.55 -29.65 53.06
N GLN A 125 36.34 -30.21 51.87
CA GLN A 125 37.27 -31.13 51.22
C GLN A 125 37.26 -30.91 49.70
N GLY A 126 38.45 -30.87 49.11
CA GLY A 126 38.62 -30.85 47.66
C GLY A 126 38.52 -32.25 47.05
N ASN A 127 38.54 -32.31 45.71
CA ASN A 127 38.46 -33.53 44.88
C ASN A 127 37.12 -34.30 44.96
N ASN A 128 36.35 -34.25 43.86
CA ASN A 128 35.58 -35.38 43.27
C ASN A 128 34.61 -34.97 42.13
N ARG A 129 34.96 -33.95 41.34
CA ARG A 129 34.21 -33.60 40.10
C ARG A 129 34.67 -34.35 38.84
N ARG A 130 35.85 -34.99 38.80
CA ARG A 130 36.34 -35.71 37.60
C ARG A 130 35.81 -37.15 37.47
N GLU A 131 35.56 -37.85 38.57
CA GLU A 131 35.16 -39.27 38.52
C GLU A 131 33.71 -39.50 38.09
N ARG A 132 32.78 -38.60 38.48
CA ARG A 132 31.36 -38.68 38.10
C ARG A 132 31.12 -38.62 36.57
N PHE A 133 32.10 -38.18 35.78
CA PHE A 133 32.02 -38.14 34.32
C PHE A 133 32.56 -39.39 33.60
N ARG A 134 33.30 -40.29 34.28
CA ARG A 134 33.68 -41.60 33.71
C ARG A 134 32.55 -42.62 33.90
N ASN A 135 32.12 -42.83 35.14
CA ASN A 135 31.15 -43.89 35.52
C ASN A 135 29.73 -43.76 34.90
N ARG A 136 29.45 -42.70 34.13
CA ARG A 136 28.23 -42.58 33.33
C ARG A 136 28.38 -43.12 31.91
N ARG A 137 29.57 -42.99 31.31
CA ARG A 137 29.84 -43.35 29.90
C ARG A 137 29.89 -44.86 29.69
N ASP A 138 30.36 -45.60 30.69
CA ASP A 138 30.53 -47.06 30.61
C ASP A 138 29.23 -47.82 30.94
N ARG A 139 28.18 -47.14 31.40
CA ARG A 139 26.85 -47.75 31.66
C ARG A 139 25.92 -47.75 30.44
N GLU A 140 26.18 -46.93 29.43
CA GLU A 140 25.32 -46.84 28.23
C GLU A 140 25.77 -47.78 27.10
N ARG A 141 26.97 -48.39 27.19
CA ARG A 141 27.48 -49.36 26.21
C ARG A 141 27.08 -50.82 26.44
N GLY A 142 26.49 -51.16 27.60
CA GLY A 142 26.24 -52.55 28.02
C GLY A 142 24.79 -53.01 28.00
N ARG A 143 23.88 -52.35 27.26
CA ARG A 143 22.42 -52.56 27.40
C ARG A 143 21.65 -52.92 26.12
N ASN A 144 22.32 -53.25 25.02
CA ASN A 144 21.64 -53.65 23.77
C ASN A 144 21.66 -55.16 23.47
N ASP A 145 22.54 -55.96 24.09
CA ASP A 145 22.82 -57.34 23.65
C ASP A 145 21.99 -58.45 24.35
N ARG A 146 20.87 -58.13 25.03
CA ARG A 146 20.04 -59.13 25.72
C ARG A 146 18.54 -58.83 25.73
N TYR A 147 17.90 -58.95 24.56
CA TYR A 147 16.49 -59.37 24.44
C TYR A 147 16.26 -60.01 23.07
N ASN A 148 16.59 -61.30 22.95
CA ASN A 148 16.22 -62.14 21.81
C ASN A 148 16.03 -63.59 22.30
N ASP A 149 14.80 -63.94 22.69
CA ASP A 149 14.37 -65.33 22.87
C ASP A 149 12.83 -65.43 22.84
N GLY A 150 12.31 -66.29 21.95
CA GLY A 150 10.97 -66.89 22.03
C GLY A 150 9.73 -66.03 21.69
N LEU A 151 9.30 -66.05 20.42
CA LEU A 151 7.92 -66.34 19.93
C LEU A 151 7.92 -66.33 18.37
N PRO A 152 6.88 -66.81 17.64
CA PRO A 152 7.13 -67.75 16.53
C PRO A 152 7.52 -67.15 15.17
N GLN A 153 8.06 -68.03 14.31
CA GLN A 153 8.21 -67.78 12.88
C GLN A 153 6.84 -67.88 12.18
N ASP A 154 6.28 -66.74 11.78
CA ASP A 154 5.29 -66.65 10.71
C ASP A 154 5.79 -65.66 9.65
N ALA A 155 5.59 -65.99 8.38
CA ALA A 155 6.41 -65.45 7.29
C ALA A 155 5.81 -64.20 6.62
N ALA A 156 6.27 -63.02 7.03
CA ALA A 156 6.16 -61.79 6.24
C ALA A 156 7.35 -60.85 6.51
N SER A 157 8.52 -61.16 5.96
CA SER A 157 9.66 -60.23 5.97
C SER A 157 9.42 -59.10 4.97
N GLU A 158 8.59 -58.11 5.35
CA GLU A 158 8.55 -56.83 4.66
C GLU A 158 9.94 -56.19 4.74
N THR A 159 10.70 -56.40 3.67
CA THR A 159 12.01 -55.78 3.49
C THR A 159 11.75 -54.29 3.40
N PHE A 160 12.31 -53.49 4.33
CA PHE A 160 12.32 -52.04 4.19
C PHE A 160 13.25 -51.66 3.05
N VAL A 161 12.76 -51.84 1.82
CA VAL A 161 13.36 -51.29 0.61
C VAL A 161 13.23 -49.78 0.76
N PRO A 162 14.34 -49.02 0.82
CA PRO A 162 14.27 -47.57 0.81
C PRO A 162 13.61 -47.16 -0.50
N ARG A 163 12.35 -46.70 -0.44
CA ARG A 163 11.62 -46.23 -1.62
C ARG A 163 12.52 -45.21 -2.32
N PRO A 164 12.84 -45.39 -3.63
CA PRO A 164 13.67 -44.43 -4.33
C PRO A 164 13.03 -43.05 -4.15
N HIS A 165 13.83 -42.06 -3.74
CA HIS A 165 13.29 -40.72 -3.54
C HIS A 165 12.60 -40.27 -4.84
N PRO A 166 11.32 -39.84 -4.79
CA PRO A 166 10.58 -39.49 -5.99
C PRO A 166 11.38 -38.49 -6.81
N GLN A 167 11.64 -38.86 -8.07
CA GLN A 167 12.45 -38.08 -8.99
C GLN A 167 11.51 -37.30 -9.90
N VAL A 168 11.85 -36.05 -10.18
CA VAL A 168 11.14 -35.24 -11.18
C VAL A 168 11.43 -35.83 -12.56
N PRO A 169 10.41 -36.20 -13.37
CA PRO A 169 10.62 -36.73 -14.71
C PRO A 169 11.40 -35.77 -15.61
N GLU A 170 12.15 -36.31 -16.57
CA GLU A 170 12.83 -35.50 -17.59
C GLU A 170 11.80 -34.76 -18.45
N GLY A 171 11.91 -33.42 -18.54
CA GLY A 171 10.92 -32.57 -19.21
C GLY A 171 9.66 -32.23 -18.40
N PHE A 172 9.62 -32.53 -17.10
CA PHE A 172 8.50 -32.13 -16.23
C PHE A 172 8.36 -30.58 -16.15
N PRO A 173 7.13 -30.02 -16.09
CA PRO A 173 6.95 -28.57 -16.06
C PRO A 173 7.56 -27.91 -14.81
N GLN A 174 8.29 -26.82 -15.00
CA GLN A 174 8.75 -25.99 -13.88
C GLN A 174 7.58 -25.18 -13.30
N TYR A 175 7.42 -25.23 -11.97
CA TYR A 175 6.41 -24.48 -11.23
C TYR A 175 7.07 -23.56 -10.20
N SER A 176 6.60 -22.31 -10.09
CA SER A 176 6.92 -21.48 -8.93
C SER A 176 6.06 -21.84 -7.72
N LEU A 177 6.50 -21.44 -6.53
CA LEU A 177 5.70 -21.47 -5.31
C LEU A 177 4.35 -20.77 -5.51
N SER A 178 4.35 -19.64 -6.22
CA SER A 178 3.18 -18.80 -6.48
C SER A 178 2.18 -19.47 -7.44
N ASP A 179 2.65 -20.24 -8.41
CA ASP A 179 1.80 -21.07 -9.28
C ASP A 179 1.10 -22.17 -8.47
N LEU A 180 1.85 -22.90 -7.65
CA LEU A 180 1.32 -23.95 -6.78
C LEU A 180 0.28 -23.39 -5.78
N LYS A 181 0.50 -22.18 -5.25
CA LYS A 181 -0.50 -21.48 -4.42
C LYS A 181 -1.77 -21.11 -5.21
N LYS A 182 -1.67 -20.81 -6.52
CA LYS A 182 -2.81 -20.43 -7.38
C LYS A 182 -3.61 -21.61 -7.93
N MET A 183 -3.01 -22.79 -8.12
CA MET A 183 -3.71 -23.97 -8.63
C MET A 183 -4.82 -24.49 -7.68
N PRO A 184 -5.91 -25.07 -8.20
CA PRO A 184 -6.92 -25.74 -7.38
C PRO A 184 -6.40 -27.06 -6.81
N ALA A 185 -7.00 -27.54 -5.72
CA ALA A 185 -6.50 -28.70 -4.97
C ALA A 185 -6.42 -30.00 -5.80
N HIS A 186 -7.34 -30.24 -6.74
CA HIS A 186 -7.29 -31.43 -7.60
C HIS A 186 -6.02 -31.48 -8.46
N LYS A 187 -5.62 -30.36 -9.09
CA LYS A 187 -4.37 -30.30 -9.88
C LYS A 187 -3.13 -30.53 -9.04
N LEU A 188 -3.12 -30.09 -7.78
CA LEU A 188 -2.00 -30.35 -6.87
C LEU A 188 -1.90 -31.82 -6.47
N ILE A 189 -3.02 -32.55 -6.42
CA ILE A 189 -3.05 -34.00 -6.24
C ILE A 189 -2.59 -34.71 -7.53
N GLU A 190 -3.08 -34.30 -8.70
CA GLU A 190 -2.64 -34.82 -10.01
C GLU A 190 -1.11 -34.71 -10.20
N ILE A 191 -0.53 -33.55 -9.86
CA ILE A 191 0.92 -33.30 -9.89
C ILE A 191 1.66 -34.17 -8.84
N ALA A 192 1.07 -34.38 -7.66
CA ALA A 192 1.65 -35.23 -6.62
C ALA A 192 1.65 -36.72 -7.02
N ASP A 193 0.58 -37.21 -7.66
CA ASP A 193 0.49 -38.56 -8.20
C ASP A 193 1.49 -38.80 -9.34
N GLN A 194 1.67 -37.81 -10.24
CA GLN A 194 2.71 -37.84 -11.28
C GLN A 194 4.13 -37.92 -10.68
N LEU A 195 4.38 -37.22 -9.57
CA LEU A 195 5.62 -37.28 -8.81
C LEU A 195 5.67 -38.45 -7.80
N GLN A 196 4.73 -39.41 -7.87
CA GLN A 196 4.64 -40.60 -7.02
C GLN A 196 4.57 -40.33 -5.50
N ILE A 197 4.06 -39.16 -5.10
CA ILE A 197 3.93 -38.72 -3.70
C ILE A 197 2.63 -39.30 -3.09
N GLN A 198 2.61 -40.61 -2.86
CA GLN A 198 1.41 -41.35 -2.46
C GLN A 198 1.05 -41.23 -0.96
N GLU A 199 1.93 -40.66 -0.13
CA GLU A 199 1.77 -40.65 1.34
C GLU A 199 0.88 -39.48 1.82
N GLY A 200 -0.37 -39.79 2.17
CA GLY A 200 -1.31 -38.89 2.87
C GLY A 200 -1.99 -37.80 2.02
N VAL A 201 -1.42 -37.46 0.86
CA VAL A 201 -1.83 -36.34 -0.02
C VAL A 201 -3.33 -36.23 -0.25
N ALA A 202 -4.02 -37.32 -0.57
CA ALA A 202 -5.45 -37.33 -0.93
C ALA A 202 -6.42 -36.91 0.20
N ARG A 203 -5.96 -36.78 1.45
CA ARG A 203 -6.74 -36.22 2.58
C ARG A 203 -6.05 -35.05 3.30
N ALA A 204 -4.91 -34.60 2.78
CA ALA A 204 -4.13 -33.52 3.36
C ALA A 204 -4.72 -32.14 3.01
N ARG A 205 -4.35 -31.08 3.75
CA ARG A 205 -4.76 -29.72 3.41
C ARG A 205 -3.99 -29.25 2.17
N LYS A 206 -4.51 -28.28 1.43
CA LYS A 206 -3.83 -27.69 0.25
C LYS A 206 -2.37 -27.28 0.56
N GLN A 207 -2.14 -26.69 1.73
CA GLN A 207 -0.79 -26.32 2.20
C GLN A 207 0.10 -27.55 2.37
N ASP A 208 -0.36 -28.61 3.03
CA ASP A 208 0.39 -29.84 3.25
C ASP A 208 0.80 -30.50 1.93
N VAL A 209 -0.10 -30.51 0.93
CA VAL A 209 0.18 -31.01 -0.43
C VAL A 209 1.25 -30.16 -1.11
N ILE A 210 1.17 -28.82 -1.01
CA ILE A 210 2.20 -27.91 -1.54
C ILE A 210 3.55 -28.18 -0.85
N PHE A 211 3.59 -28.35 0.47
CA PHE A 211 4.81 -28.73 1.20
C PHE A 211 5.39 -30.07 0.71
N ALA A 212 4.54 -31.07 0.46
CA ALA A 212 4.98 -32.37 -0.06
C ALA A 212 5.57 -32.26 -1.49
N LEU A 213 4.92 -31.50 -2.39
CA LEU A 213 5.43 -31.19 -3.73
C LEU A 213 6.77 -30.47 -3.68
N LEU A 214 6.88 -29.41 -2.87
CA LEU A 214 8.11 -28.61 -2.71
C LEU A 214 9.28 -29.45 -2.18
N LYS A 215 9.03 -30.47 -1.35
CA LYS A 215 10.05 -31.41 -0.85
C LYS A 215 10.74 -32.19 -1.96
N VAL A 216 10.05 -32.41 -3.08
CA VAL A 216 10.56 -33.06 -4.29
C VAL A 216 11.15 -32.03 -5.25
N LEU A 217 10.37 -31.02 -5.62
CA LEU A 217 10.76 -30.02 -6.62
C LEU A 217 12.01 -29.22 -6.22
N THR A 218 12.19 -28.88 -4.94
CA THR A 218 13.40 -28.17 -4.46
C THR A 218 14.67 -29.03 -4.42
N ARG A 219 14.57 -30.34 -4.71
CA ARG A 219 15.72 -31.24 -4.89
C ARG A 219 16.14 -31.38 -6.36
N HIS A 220 15.31 -30.94 -7.31
CA HIS A 220 15.64 -30.93 -8.72
C HIS A 220 16.66 -29.84 -9.04
N GLY A 221 17.52 -30.04 -10.05
CA GLY A 221 18.67 -29.17 -10.32
C GLY A 221 18.32 -27.71 -10.65
N GLU A 222 17.12 -27.47 -11.16
CA GLU A 222 16.62 -26.12 -11.46
C GLU A 222 16.10 -25.38 -10.21
N GLY A 223 15.68 -26.13 -9.18
CA GLY A 223 15.02 -25.61 -7.98
C GLY A 223 13.60 -25.08 -8.23
N VAL A 224 12.98 -24.55 -7.18
CA VAL A 224 11.68 -23.86 -7.24
C VAL A 224 11.91 -22.36 -7.09
N ALA A 225 11.32 -21.56 -7.98
CA ALA A 225 11.25 -20.11 -7.82
C ALA A 225 10.16 -19.74 -6.80
N ALA A 226 10.44 -18.77 -5.95
CA ALA A 226 9.44 -18.09 -5.14
C ALA A 226 9.59 -16.57 -5.29
N ASP A 227 8.51 -15.85 -5.06
CA ASP A 227 8.51 -14.40 -5.03
C ASP A 227 7.65 -13.86 -3.87
N GLY A 228 7.85 -12.60 -3.53
CA GLY A 228 7.07 -11.91 -2.51
C GLY A 228 7.71 -10.59 -2.06
N VAL A 229 6.98 -9.83 -1.25
CA VAL A 229 7.45 -8.54 -0.72
C VAL A 229 8.13 -8.76 0.62
N LEU A 230 9.36 -8.27 0.76
CA LEU A 230 10.15 -8.42 1.97
C LEU A 230 9.56 -7.62 3.15
N GLU A 231 9.31 -8.30 4.27
CA GLU A 231 9.18 -7.71 5.60
C GLU A 231 10.45 -8.02 6.41
N ILE A 232 11.22 -7.01 6.82
CA ILE A 232 12.36 -7.17 7.74
C ILE A 232 11.86 -7.00 9.18
N LEU A 233 12.14 -7.98 10.03
CA LEU A 233 11.77 -7.99 11.45
C LEU A 233 12.87 -7.35 12.32
N PRO A 234 12.57 -6.94 13.57
CA PRO A 234 13.53 -6.24 14.44
C PRO A 234 14.86 -6.96 14.67
N ASP A 235 14.85 -8.30 14.64
CA ASP A 235 16.05 -9.15 14.77
C ASP A 235 16.96 -9.15 13.52
N GLY A 236 16.58 -8.41 12.47
CA GLY A 236 17.38 -8.19 11.26
C GLY A 236 17.33 -9.32 10.21
N PHE A 237 16.53 -10.36 10.43
CA PHE A 237 16.10 -11.30 9.39
C PHE A 237 14.74 -10.89 8.82
N GLY A 238 14.28 -11.52 7.75
CA GLY A 238 12.98 -11.18 7.16
C GLY A 238 12.27 -12.35 6.49
N PHE A 239 11.07 -12.07 6.00
CA PHE A 239 10.24 -12.98 5.23
C PHE A 239 9.73 -12.32 3.95
N LEU A 240 9.66 -13.07 2.85
CA LEU A 240 8.90 -12.68 1.67
C LEU A 240 7.43 -13.03 1.92
N ARG A 241 6.58 -12.00 2.02
CA ARG A 241 5.13 -12.10 2.22
C ARG A 241 4.41 -12.09 0.86
N ALA A 242 3.37 -12.90 0.71
CA ALA A 242 2.55 -12.94 -0.51
C ALA A 242 1.54 -11.77 -0.57
N ALA A 243 1.36 -11.18 -1.75
CA ALA A 243 0.36 -10.14 -2.00
C ALA A 243 -1.07 -10.72 -1.94
N GLU A 244 -1.26 -11.95 -2.42
CA GLU A 244 -2.53 -12.69 -2.37
C GLU A 244 -2.98 -12.97 -0.93
N ALA A 245 -2.06 -12.97 0.03
CA ALA A 245 -2.35 -13.07 1.46
C ALA A 245 -2.51 -11.69 2.13
N SER A 246 -2.61 -10.59 1.36
CA SER A 246 -2.57 -9.21 1.86
C SER A 246 -1.40 -8.95 2.82
N TYR A 247 -0.22 -9.48 2.50
CA TYR A 247 0.97 -9.42 3.34
C TYR A 247 0.76 -9.96 4.78
N LEU A 248 -0.04 -11.01 4.93
CA LEU A 248 -0.14 -11.78 6.17
C LEU A 248 1.08 -12.69 6.36
N ALA A 249 1.44 -12.98 7.61
CA ALA A 249 2.48 -13.95 7.92
C ALA A 249 1.96 -15.39 7.70
N GLY A 250 2.45 -16.05 6.65
CA GLY A 250 2.12 -17.43 6.30
C GLY A 250 3.11 -18.46 6.87
N PRO A 251 2.70 -19.72 7.09
CA PRO A 251 3.63 -20.83 7.32
C PRO A 251 4.47 -21.14 6.07
N ASP A 252 3.99 -20.72 4.91
CA ASP A 252 4.49 -20.89 3.56
C ASP A 252 5.18 -19.62 3.00
N ASP A 253 5.64 -18.74 3.91
CA ASP A 253 6.49 -17.60 3.59
C ASP A 253 7.97 -18.02 3.45
N THR A 254 8.73 -17.28 2.64
CA THR A 254 10.15 -17.55 2.41
C THR A 254 11.03 -16.72 3.32
N TYR A 255 11.78 -17.36 4.20
CA TYR A 255 12.81 -16.74 5.04
C TYR A 255 13.97 -16.19 4.19
N ILE A 256 14.43 -14.99 4.54
CA ILE A 256 15.67 -14.40 4.02
C ILE A 256 16.62 -14.07 5.17
N SER A 257 17.91 -14.39 5.00
CA SER A 257 18.90 -14.21 6.06
C SER A 257 19.37 -12.75 6.20
N PRO A 258 19.80 -12.33 7.41
CA PRO A 258 20.43 -11.00 7.61
C PRO A 258 21.64 -10.78 6.68
N SER A 259 22.35 -11.85 6.34
CA SER A 259 23.49 -11.81 5.41
C SER A 259 23.08 -11.49 3.98
N GLN A 260 21.94 -12.00 3.50
CA GLN A 260 21.38 -11.65 2.19
C GLN A 260 20.85 -10.22 2.18
N ILE A 261 20.10 -9.82 3.23
CA ILE A 261 19.62 -8.44 3.41
C ILE A 261 20.78 -7.44 3.31
N ARG A 262 21.87 -7.67 4.06
CA ARG A 262 23.06 -6.80 4.04
C ARG A 262 23.82 -6.87 2.71
N ARG A 263 23.98 -8.05 2.10
CA ARG A 263 24.71 -8.23 0.83
C ARG A 263 24.08 -7.47 -0.33
N PHE A 264 22.76 -7.40 -0.38
CA PHE A 264 22.01 -6.76 -1.47
C PHE A 264 21.37 -5.41 -1.07
N ASN A 265 21.68 -4.90 0.13
CA ASN A 265 21.15 -3.64 0.69
C ASN A 265 19.60 -3.56 0.68
N LEU A 266 18.95 -4.69 0.97
CA LEU A 266 17.50 -4.85 0.87
C LEU A 266 16.77 -4.11 1.99
N ARG A 267 15.55 -3.65 1.70
CA ARG A 267 14.66 -2.99 2.66
C ARG A 267 13.28 -3.64 2.66
N THR A 268 12.51 -3.38 3.71
CA THR A 268 11.07 -3.67 3.72
C THR A 268 10.40 -3.04 2.50
N GLY A 269 9.48 -3.77 1.87
CA GLY A 269 8.80 -3.36 0.64
C GLY A 269 9.52 -3.75 -0.66
N ASP A 270 10.78 -4.21 -0.64
CA ASP A 270 11.44 -4.69 -1.85
C ASP A 270 10.78 -6.03 -2.24
N HIS A 271 10.24 -6.12 -3.46
CA HIS A 271 9.78 -7.40 -4.00
C HIS A 271 10.99 -8.16 -4.51
N ILE A 272 11.08 -9.43 -4.15
CA ILE A 272 12.24 -10.27 -4.46
C ILE A 272 11.72 -11.53 -5.12
N SER A 273 12.29 -11.90 -6.26
CA SER A 273 12.14 -13.24 -6.82
C SER A 273 13.45 -14.00 -6.74
N GLY A 274 13.38 -15.31 -6.53
CA GLY A 274 14.56 -16.15 -6.47
C GLY A 274 14.29 -17.61 -6.13
N ARG A 275 15.32 -18.44 -6.23
CA ARG A 275 15.23 -19.89 -6.00
C ARG A 275 15.24 -20.19 -4.51
N ILE A 276 14.23 -20.93 -4.03
CA ILE A 276 14.14 -21.42 -2.66
C ILE A 276 14.78 -22.80 -2.49
N ARG A 277 15.22 -23.08 -1.26
CA ARG A 277 15.64 -24.41 -0.82
C ARG A 277 14.71 -24.96 0.26
N TRP A 278 14.67 -26.29 0.37
CA TRP A 278 14.04 -26.97 1.50
C TRP A 278 14.67 -26.53 2.85
N PRO A 279 13.89 -26.50 3.95
CA PRO A 279 14.42 -26.30 5.29
C PRO A 279 15.39 -27.44 5.69
N LYS A 280 16.50 -27.10 6.35
CA LYS A 280 17.42 -28.08 6.97
C LYS A 280 16.87 -28.54 8.32
N ASP A 281 17.48 -29.58 8.90
CA ASP A 281 17.13 -30.07 10.23
C ASP A 281 17.19 -28.94 11.27
N GLY A 282 16.05 -28.65 11.91
CA GLY A 282 15.88 -27.55 12.86
C GLY A 282 15.32 -26.25 12.27
N GLU A 283 15.34 -26.06 10.95
CA GLU A 283 14.67 -24.94 10.27
C GLU A 283 13.18 -25.24 10.06
N ARG A 284 12.31 -24.21 10.12
CA ARG A 284 10.85 -24.36 9.97
C ARG A 284 10.26 -23.81 8.67
N TYR A 285 10.98 -22.89 8.01
CA TYR A 285 10.50 -22.14 6.85
C TYR A 285 11.38 -22.40 5.64
N PHE A 286 10.81 -22.32 4.44
CA PHE A 286 11.57 -22.28 3.20
C PHE A 286 12.56 -21.12 3.25
N ALA A 287 13.79 -21.32 2.78
CA ALA A 287 14.80 -20.28 2.76
C ALA A 287 15.14 -19.89 1.32
N LEU A 288 15.27 -18.59 1.06
CA LEU A 288 15.78 -18.10 -0.21
C LEU A 288 17.25 -18.54 -0.35
N ASN A 289 17.59 -19.23 -1.43
CA ASN A 289 18.94 -19.71 -1.72
C ASN A 289 19.68 -18.71 -2.62
N ILE A 290 19.06 -18.36 -3.74
CA ILE A 290 19.56 -17.43 -4.75
C ILE A 290 18.51 -16.32 -4.91
N VAL A 291 18.94 -15.06 -4.93
CA VAL A 291 18.12 -13.94 -5.43
C VAL A 291 18.32 -13.93 -6.94
N ASP A 292 17.23 -13.87 -7.72
CA ASP A 292 17.28 -13.75 -9.17
C ASP A 292 16.93 -12.31 -9.62
N THR A 293 15.90 -11.68 -9.04
CA THR A 293 15.56 -10.25 -9.32
C THR A 293 15.12 -9.49 -8.06
N ILE A 294 15.21 -8.15 -8.12
CA ILE A 294 14.74 -7.21 -7.10
C ILE A 294 13.84 -6.18 -7.79
N ASN A 295 12.60 -6.03 -7.33
CA ASN A 295 11.54 -5.20 -7.92
C ASN A 295 11.27 -5.46 -9.41
N GLY A 296 11.53 -6.70 -9.88
CA GLY A 296 11.41 -7.11 -11.28
C GLY A 296 12.63 -6.77 -12.15
N GLU A 297 13.70 -6.22 -11.57
CA GLU A 297 14.92 -5.80 -12.27
C GLU A 297 16.14 -6.62 -11.81
N PRO A 298 17.21 -6.75 -12.63
CA PRO A 298 18.45 -7.41 -12.22
C PRO A 298 19.08 -6.74 -10.99
N ILE A 299 19.75 -7.54 -10.16
CA ILE A 299 20.37 -7.13 -8.88
C ILE A 299 21.32 -5.93 -9.06
N GLU A 300 21.94 -5.81 -10.23
CA GLU A 300 22.82 -4.72 -10.64
C GLU A 300 22.12 -3.35 -10.62
N ALA A 301 20.84 -3.27 -11.01
CA ALA A 301 20.08 -2.02 -11.05
C ALA A 301 19.87 -1.44 -9.64
N SER A 302 19.58 -2.30 -8.65
CA SER A 302 19.37 -1.90 -7.26
C SER A 302 20.61 -1.30 -6.57
N LYS A 303 21.81 -1.45 -7.14
CA LYS A 303 23.06 -0.92 -6.54
C LYS A 303 23.20 0.59 -6.66
N GLY A 304 22.53 1.21 -7.63
CA GLY A 304 22.62 2.65 -7.92
C GLY A 304 21.40 3.47 -7.48
N LYS A 305 20.42 2.89 -6.78
CA LYS A 305 19.15 3.58 -6.49
C LYS A 305 19.30 4.66 -5.42
N VAL A 306 18.69 5.82 -5.66
CA VAL A 306 18.51 6.89 -4.66
C VAL A 306 17.36 6.47 -3.74
N LEU A 307 17.51 6.71 -2.43
CA LEU A 307 16.50 6.37 -1.43
C LEU A 307 15.28 7.29 -1.56
N PHE A 308 14.07 6.77 -1.31
CA PHE A 308 12.83 7.56 -1.43
C PHE A 308 12.85 8.86 -0.61
N GLU A 309 13.45 8.84 0.57
CA GLU A 309 13.60 10.00 1.45
C GLU A 309 14.52 11.10 0.89
N ASN A 310 15.39 10.77 -0.07
CA ASN A 310 16.34 11.68 -0.71
C ASN A 310 15.87 12.19 -2.10
N LEU A 311 14.74 11.68 -2.62
CA LEU A 311 14.19 12.07 -3.92
C LEU A 311 13.54 13.46 -3.86
N THR A 312 13.79 14.29 -4.87
CA THR A 312 13.39 15.71 -4.90
C THR A 312 11.88 15.86 -5.11
N PRO A 313 11.12 16.36 -4.10
CA PRO A 313 9.66 16.39 -4.16
C PRO A 313 9.15 17.59 -4.96
N LEU A 314 8.37 17.33 -6.00
CA LEU A 314 7.72 18.35 -6.83
C LEU A 314 6.20 18.33 -6.69
N PHE A 315 5.56 19.40 -7.16
CA PHE A 315 4.14 19.36 -7.53
C PHE A 315 3.95 18.41 -8.73
N PRO A 316 2.77 17.76 -8.86
CA PRO A 316 2.38 17.05 -10.08
C PRO A 316 2.52 17.94 -11.32
N ARG A 317 3.13 17.40 -12.38
CA ARG A 317 3.31 18.06 -13.70
C ARG A 317 2.83 17.20 -14.88
N LYS A 318 2.19 16.07 -14.61
CA LYS A 318 1.59 15.16 -15.60
C LYS A 318 0.22 14.75 -15.07
N ARG A 319 -0.84 15.05 -15.82
CA ARG A 319 -2.22 14.69 -15.44
C ARG A 319 -2.48 13.19 -15.66
N PHE A 320 -3.27 12.59 -14.78
CA PHE A 320 -4.05 11.43 -15.14
C PHE A 320 -5.29 11.93 -15.87
N HIS A 321 -5.40 11.61 -17.15
CA HIS A 321 -6.65 11.74 -17.90
C HIS A 321 -7.60 10.63 -17.42
N LEU A 322 -8.75 10.99 -16.84
CA LEU A 322 -9.74 10.06 -16.28
C LEU A 322 -10.95 9.83 -17.21
N GLU A 323 -11.18 10.72 -18.17
CA GLU A 323 -12.05 10.50 -19.31
C GLU A 323 -11.51 9.36 -20.20
N ARG A 324 -12.32 8.32 -20.48
CA ARG A 324 -11.95 7.19 -21.36
C ARG A 324 -12.42 7.41 -22.81
N GLY A 325 -13.22 8.45 -23.07
CA GLY A 325 -13.68 8.85 -24.41
C GLY A 325 -14.68 7.89 -25.06
N ASN A 326 -15.17 6.89 -24.33
CA ASN A 326 -16.02 5.83 -24.86
C ASN A 326 -17.51 6.20 -24.96
N GLY A 327 -17.91 7.37 -24.43
CA GLY A 327 -19.28 7.87 -24.44
C GLY A 327 -20.26 7.10 -23.53
N SER A 328 -19.77 6.25 -22.63
CA SER A 328 -20.62 5.55 -21.65
C SER A 328 -21.08 6.49 -20.53
N SER A 329 -22.21 6.15 -19.89
CA SER A 329 -22.74 6.89 -18.74
C SER A 329 -21.80 6.91 -17.53
N GLU A 330 -21.01 5.86 -17.34
CA GLU A 330 -19.94 5.80 -16.33
C GLU A 330 -18.82 6.82 -16.59
N ASP A 331 -18.49 7.06 -17.86
CA ASP A 331 -17.35 7.90 -18.25
C ASP A 331 -17.56 9.38 -17.90
N ILE A 332 -18.82 9.77 -17.72
CA ILE A 332 -19.21 11.10 -17.27
C ILE A 332 -18.52 11.46 -15.94
N ALA A 333 -18.30 10.49 -15.05
CA ALA A 333 -17.59 10.75 -13.78
C ALA A 333 -16.12 11.12 -13.99
N GLY A 334 -15.38 10.36 -14.82
CA GLY A 334 -14.00 10.69 -15.20
C GLY A 334 -13.92 12.04 -15.90
N ARG A 335 -14.86 12.31 -16.82
CA ARG A 335 -15.00 13.59 -17.53
C ARG A 335 -15.21 14.77 -16.58
N ILE A 336 -16.09 14.65 -15.58
CA ILE A 336 -16.31 15.72 -14.58
C ILE A 336 -15.07 15.93 -13.71
N LEU A 337 -14.41 14.86 -13.25
CA LEU A 337 -13.19 14.96 -12.44
C LEU A 337 -12.06 15.67 -13.18
N ASP A 338 -11.81 15.34 -14.45
CA ASP A 338 -10.79 15.99 -15.28
C ASP A 338 -10.98 17.52 -15.41
N LEU A 339 -12.20 18.04 -15.18
CA LEU A 339 -12.51 19.47 -15.21
C LEU A 339 -12.64 20.13 -13.82
N MET A 340 -13.14 19.40 -12.81
CA MET A 340 -13.48 19.97 -11.49
C MET A 340 -12.42 19.66 -10.42
N ALA A 341 -11.68 18.57 -10.55
CA ALA A 341 -10.62 18.17 -9.63
C ALA A 341 -9.58 17.31 -10.39
N PRO A 342 -8.75 17.93 -11.26
CA PRO A 342 -7.78 17.20 -12.08
C PRO A 342 -6.77 16.45 -11.20
N GLN A 343 -6.54 15.18 -11.50
CA GLN A 343 -5.58 14.34 -10.76
C GLN A 343 -4.25 14.25 -11.52
N GLY A 344 -3.14 14.14 -10.79
CA GLY A 344 -1.80 14.05 -11.36
C GLY A 344 -0.94 12.90 -10.84
N LYS A 345 0.12 12.58 -11.60
CA LYS A 345 1.24 11.74 -11.15
C LYS A 345 1.95 12.48 -10.00
N GLY A 346 1.83 11.95 -8.77
CA GLY A 346 2.27 12.57 -7.52
C GLY A 346 1.21 13.25 -6.63
N GLN A 347 -0.10 13.05 -6.88
CA GLN A 347 -1.19 13.74 -6.15
C GLN A 347 -1.39 13.21 -4.72
N ARG A 348 -1.79 14.10 -3.79
CA ARG A 348 -2.35 13.78 -2.46
C ARG A 348 -3.82 14.19 -2.45
N SER A 349 -4.69 13.28 -2.86
CA SER A 349 -6.11 13.56 -3.08
C SER A 349 -6.98 12.95 -1.99
N LEU A 350 -8.01 13.70 -1.55
CA LEU A 350 -9.03 13.23 -0.64
C LEU A 350 -10.38 13.14 -1.35
N ILE A 351 -10.99 11.95 -1.38
CA ILE A 351 -12.40 11.77 -1.71
C ILE A 351 -13.18 11.96 -0.41
N VAL A 352 -13.64 13.18 -0.18
CA VAL A 352 -14.38 13.60 1.01
C VAL A 352 -15.83 13.15 0.83
N SER A 353 -16.25 12.13 1.57
CA SER A 353 -17.56 11.48 1.39
C SER A 353 -18.26 11.24 2.72
N PRO A 354 -19.52 11.69 2.89
CA PRO A 354 -20.37 11.15 3.94
C PRO A 354 -20.77 9.71 3.62
N PRO A 355 -21.23 8.93 4.61
CA PRO A 355 -21.72 7.57 4.39
C PRO A 355 -22.81 7.50 3.31
N LYS A 356 -22.75 6.44 2.48
CA LYS A 356 -23.65 6.14 1.36
C LYS A 356 -23.60 7.10 0.15
N ALA A 357 -22.77 8.13 0.10
CA ALA A 357 -22.70 9.07 -1.03
C ALA A 357 -21.89 8.59 -2.27
N GLY A 358 -21.80 7.27 -2.51
CA GLY A 358 -21.15 6.71 -3.71
C GLY A 358 -19.62 6.53 -3.65
N LYS A 359 -18.97 6.72 -2.49
CA LYS A 359 -17.54 6.46 -2.19
C LYS A 359 -16.90 5.35 -3.05
N THR A 360 -17.41 4.13 -2.93
CA THR A 360 -16.83 2.92 -3.54
C THR A 360 -16.93 2.97 -5.07
N MET A 361 -18.05 3.44 -5.63
CA MET A 361 -18.23 3.61 -7.08
C MET A 361 -17.27 4.65 -7.65
N MET A 362 -17.07 5.77 -6.94
CA MET A 362 -16.11 6.81 -7.33
C MET A 362 -14.68 6.26 -7.40
N MET A 363 -14.27 5.47 -6.39
CA MET A 363 -12.97 4.82 -6.39
C MET A 363 -12.81 3.79 -7.52
N GLN A 364 -13.84 2.96 -7.78
CA GLN A 364 -13.84 2.01 -8.91
C GLN A 364 -13.75 2.72 -10.27
N GLN A 365 -14.44 3.84 -10.45
CA GLN A 365 -14.38 4.65 -11.68
C GLN A 365 -12.98 5.22 -11.90
N ILE A 366 -12.37 5.82 -10.88
CA ILE A 366 -10.99 6.31 -10.92
C ILE A 366 -10.00 5.17 -11.21
N ALA A 367 -10.15 4.02 -10.54
CA ALA A 367 -9.31 2.84 -10.77
C ALA A 367 -9.39 2.32 -12.21
N THR A 368 -10.61 2.24 -12.76
CA THR A 368 -10.86 1.77 -14.13
C THR A 368 -10.33 2.76 -15.16
N ALA A 369 -10.48 4.06 -14.92
CA ALA A 369 -9.95 5.11 -15.78
C ALA A 369 -8.41 5.10 -15.82
N ILE A 370 -7.75 5.04 -14.66
CA ILE A 370 -6.28 4.98 -14.57
C ILE A 370 -5.74 3.73 -15.28
N THR A 371 -6.33 2.56 -15.03
CA THR A 371 -5.88 1.29 -15.66
C THR A 371 -6.21 1.17 -17.15
N THR A 372 -7.18 1.93 -17.66
CA THR A 372 -7.47 2.02 -19.10
C THR A 372 -6.51 2.97 -19.80
N ASN A 373 -6.28 4.15 -19.23
CA ASN A 373 -5.59 5.26 -19.89
C ASN A 373 -4.07 5.32 -19.61
N HIS A 374 -3.62 4.71 -18.50
CA HIS A 374 -2.22 4.75 -18.02
C HIS A 374 -1.77 3.34 -17.59
N PRO A 375 -1.72 2.35 -18.50
CA PRO A 375 -1.38 0.95 -18.17
C PRO A 375 0.09 0.74 -17.72
N ASP A 376 0.91 1.77 -17.78
CA ASP A 376 2.26 1.85 -17.19
C ASP A 376 2.26 2.02 -15.67
N VAL A 377 1.12 2.44 -15.09
CA VAL A 377 0.98 2.77 -13.68
C VAL A 377 0.77 1.53 -12.83
N HIS A 378 1.54 1.39 -11.76
CA HIS A 378 1.32 0.35 -10.78
C HIS A 378 0.19 0.75 -9.82
N LEU A 379 -1.01 0.23 -10.07
CA LEU A 379 -2.19 0.46 -9.23
C LEU A 379 -2.26 -0.54 -8.06
N ILE A 380 -2.26 0.00 -6.85
CA ILE A 380 -2.58 -0.72 -5.60
C ILE A 380 -3.90 -0.16 -5.05
N VAL A 381 -4.82 -1.04 -4.65
CA VAL A 381 -6.00 -0.68 -3.86
C VAL A 381 -5.81 -1.22 -2.45
N LEU A 382 -5.89 -0.35 -1.45
CA LEU A 382 -5.69 -0.68 -0.04
C LEU A 382 -6.99 -0.46 0.74
N LEU A 383 -7.59 -1.56 1.20
CA LEU A 383 -8.86 -1.57 1.93
C LEU A 383 -8.61 -1.86 3.41
N ILE A 384 -9.06 -0.98 4.30
CA ILE A 384 -8.76 -0.99 5.74
C ILE A 384 -10.06 -0.84 6.54
N ASP A 385 -10.35 -1.83 7.40
CA ASP A 385 -11.54 -1.85 8.28
C ASP A 385 -12.86 -1.73 7.48
N GLU A 386 -12.84 -2.20 6.23
CA GLU A 386 -14.01 -2.27 5.36
C GLU A 386 -14.48 -3.73 5.20
N ARG A 387 -15.60 -3.93 4.49
CA ARG A 387 -16.35 -5.18 4.57
C ARG A 387 -15.85 -6.28 3.62
N PRO A 388 -15.93 -7.58 3.99
CA PRO A 388 -15.56 -8.69 3.11
C PRO A 388 -16.28 -8.68 1.75
N GLU A 389 -17.55 -8.27 1.69
CA GLU A 389 -18.29 -8.16 0.43
C GLU A 389 -17.74 -7.04 -0.48
N GLU A 390 -17.40 -5.88 0.07
CA GLU A 390 -16.83 -4.75 -0.67
C GLU A 390 -15.40 -5.05 -1.15
N VAL A 391 -14.61 -5.77 -0.35
CA VAL A 391 -13.29 -6.30 -0.75
C VAL A 391 -13.44 -7.26 -1.94
N THR A 392 -14.40 -8.18 -1.87
CA THR A 392 -14.65 -9.18 -2.93
C THR A 392 -15.13 -8.52 -4.24
N GLU A 393 -15.92 -7.46 -4.15
CA GLU A 393 -16.33 -6.66 -5.32
C GLU A 393 -15.12 -5.95 -5.94
N MET A 394 -14.31 -5.26 -5.13
CA MET A 394 -13.13 -4.53 -5.60
C MET A 394 -12.11 -5.47 -6.30
N GLN A 395 -11.87 -6.65 -5.75
CA GLN A 395 -11.00 -7.69 -6.32
C GLN A 395 -11.48 -8.23 -7.68
N ARG A 396 -12.77 -8.13 -7.99
CA ARG A 396 -13.35 -8.59 -9.26
C ARG A 396 -13.47 -7.49 -10.30
N THR A 397 -13.67 -6.25 -9.87
CA THR A 397 -13.89 -5.09 -10.74
C THR A 397 -12.59 -4.40 -11.14
N VAL A 398 -11.62 -4.25 -10.23
CA VAL A 398 -10.41 -3.46 -10.47
C VAL A 398 -9.22 -4.32 -10.92
N ARG A 399 -8.57 -3.90 -12.00
CA ARG A 399 -7.33 -4.52 -12.53
C ARG A 399 -6.10 -3.94 -11.83
N GLY A 400 -5.82 -4.37 -10.60
CA GLY A 400 -4.66 -3.93 -9.83
C GLY A 400 -4.32 -4.87 -8.66
N GLU A 401 -3.32 -4.51 -7.86
CA GLU A 401 -3.00 -5.21 -6.62
C GLU A 401 -4.03 -4.81 -5.55
N VAL A 402 -4.98 -5.67 -5.19
CA VAL A 402 -6.00 -5.38 -4.16
C VAL A 402 -5.62 -6.02 -2.83
N ILE A 403 -5.14 -5.18 -1.90
CA ILE A 403 -4.68 -5.55 -0.56
C ILE A 403 -5.73 -5.12 0.47
N SER A 404 -6.07 -6.01 1.40
CA SER A 404 -7.18 -5.79 2.33
C SER A 404 -6.89 -6.26 3.76
N SER A 405 -7.44 -5.53 4.73
CA SER A 405 -7.63 -5.96 6.11
C SER A 405 -9.05 -5.58 6.52
N THR A 406 -9.95 -6.57 6.63
CA THR A 406 -11.38 -6.34 6.94
C THR A 406 -11.57 -5.93 8.40
N PHE A 407 -12.79 -5.49 8.75
CA PHE A 407 -13.15 -5.12 10.12
C PHE A 407 -13.01 -6.26 11.16
N ASP A 408 -12.84 -7.51 10.71
CA ASP A 408 -12.60 -8.69 11.56
C ASP A 408 -11.17 -8.73 12.13
N GLU A 409 -10.23 -8.03 11.49
CA GLU A 409 -8.82 -7.98 11.86
C GLU A 409 -8.55 -6.90 12.95
N PRO A 410 -7.56 -7.08 13.83
CA PRO A 410 -7.26 -6.10 14.87
C PRO A 410 -6.58 -4.85 14.30
N ALA A 411 -6.75 -3.69 14.96
CA ALA A 411 -6.17 -2.41 14.54
C ALA A 411 -4.64 -2.45 14.25
N ALA A 412 -3.88 -3.28 15.00
CA ALA A 412 -2.45 -3.50 14.75
C ALA A 412 -2.16 -4.14 13.38
N ARG A 413 -3.05 -5.01 12.89
CA ARG A 413 -2.97 -5.63 11.57
C ARG A 413 -3.23 -4.61 10.45
N HIS A 414 -4.24 -3.75 10.60
CA HIS A 414 -4.49 -2.66 9.65
C HIS A 414 -3.25 -1.77 9.48
N VAL A 415 -2.59 -1.42 10.60
CA VAL A 415 -1.34 -0.65 10.61
C VAL A 415 -0.20 -1.40 9.93
N GLN A 416 0.00 -2.70 10.23
CA GLN A 416 1.04 -3.51 9.57
C GLN A 416 0.85 -3.56 8.05
N VAL A 417 -0.37 -3.82 7.57
CA VAL A 417 -0.68 -3.93 6.13
C VAL A 417 -0.45 -2.59 5.43
N ALA A 418 -0.86 -1.47 6.04
CA ALA A 418 -0.62 -0.14 5.48
C ALA A 418 0.88 0.21 5.42
N GLU A 419 1.66 -0.11 6.44
CA GLU A 419 3.11 0.12 6.44
C GLU A 419 3.85 -0.76 5.42
N MET A 420 3.40 -2.02 5.21
CA MET A 420 3.91 -2.87 4.13
C MET A 420 3.60 -2.29 2.74
N VAL A 421 2.37 -1.83 2.50
CA VAL A 421 1.97 -1.24 1.21
C VAL A 421 2.69 0.07 0.93
N ILE A 422 2.89 0.95 1.92
CA ILE A 422 3.57 2.22 1.67
C ILE A 422 5.06 2.04 1.42
N GLU A 423 5.74 1.13 2.14
CA GLU A 423 7.14 0.81 1.85
C GLU A 423 7.27 0.11 0.48
N ARG A 424 6.33 -0.79 0.12
CA ARG A 424 6.26 -1.39 -1.22
C ARG A 424 6.17 -0.33 -2.32
N ALA A 425 5.27 0.63 -2.16
CA ALA A 425 5.11 1.74 -3.10
C ALA A 425 6.35 2.64 -3.18
N LYS A 426 7.01 2.94 -2.05
CA LYS A 426 8.29 3.68 -2.06
C LYS A 426 9.37 2.97 -2.87
N ARG A 427 9.57 1.66 -2.66
CA ARG A 427 10.59 0.89 -3.40
C ARG A 427 10.33 0.91 -4.91
N LEU A 428 9.07 0.87 -5.34
CA LEU A 428 8.71 1.01 -6.75
C LEU A 428 9.05 2.40 -7.32
N VAL A 429 8.86 3.48 -6.54
CA VAL A 429 9.26 4.84 -6.96
C VAL A 429 10.79 5.03 -6.96
N GLU A 430 11.54 4.37 -6.06
CA GLU A 430 13.01 4.32 -6.15
C GLU A 430 13.49 3.66 -7.47
N HIS A 431 12.70 2.76 -8.04
CA HIS A 431 12.87 2.17 -9.38
C HIS A 431 12.10 2.94 -10.48
N LYS A 432 11.82 4.24 -10.25
CA LYS A 432 11.23 5.21 -11.17
C LYS A 432 9.87 4.83 -11.76
N LYS A 433 9.10 3.95 -11.10
CA LYS A 433 7.72 3.63 -11.51
C LYS A 433 6.77 4.74 -11.05
N ASP A 434 5.67 4.91 -11.78
CA ASP A 434 4.52 5.69 -11.31
C ASP A 434 3.57 4.75 -10.56
N VAL A 435 3.27 5.08 -9.30
CA VAL A 435 2.47 4.25 -8.40
C VAL A 435 1.25 5.01 -7.92
N VAL A 436 0.08 4.37 -7.95
CA VAL A 436 -1.17 4.90 -7.40
C VAL A 436 -1.64 3.98 -6.28
N ILE A 437 -1.81 4.53 -5.09
CA ILE A 437 -2.54 3.87 -4.00
C ILE A 437 -3.94 4.48 -3.92
N LEU A 438 -4.96 3.64 -4.06
CA LEU A 438 -6.35 3.97 -3.74
C LEU A 438 -6.64 3.45 -2.33
N LEU A 439 -6.75 4.33 -1.33
CA LEU A 439 -6.91 3.95 0.08
C LEU A 439 -8.37 4.16 0.55
N ASP A 440 -9.03 3.08 0.95
CA ASP A 440 -10.36 3.13 1.56
C ASP A 440 -10.34 2.54 2.99
N SER A 441 -10.30 3.31 4.07
CA SER A 441 -10.29 4.79 4.15
C SER A 441 -9.18 5.33 5.05
N ILE A 442 -8.80 6.59 4.81
CA ILE A 442 -7.79 7.28 5.62
C ILE A 442 -8.29 7.54 7.05
N THR A 443 -9.61 7.72 7.20
CA THR A 443 -10.26 7.93 8.50
C THR A 443 -10.20 6.66 9.36
N ARG A 444 -10.52 5.50 8.77
CA ARG A 444 -10.39 4.19 9.43
C ARG A 444 -8.93 3.87 9.77
N LEU A 445 -8.00 4.13 8.85
CA LEU A 445 -6.56 3.95 9.10
C LEU A 445 -6.07 4.85 10.26
N ALA A 446 -6.46 6.12 10.32
CA ALA A 446 -6.11 7.02 11.42
C ALA A 446 -6.68 6.57 12.78
N ARG A 447 -7.92 6.04 12.80
CA ARG A 447 -8.51 5.38 13.98
C ARG A 447 -7.68 4.16 14.42
N ALA A 448 -7.23 3.33 13.48
CA ALA A 448 -6.38 2.18 13.77
C ALA A 448 -5.05 2.60 14.42
N TYR A 449 -4.38 3.63 13.89
CA TYR A 449 -3.18 4.20 14.52
C TYR A 449 -3.46 4.75 15.92
N ASN A 450 -4.57 5.46 16.14
CA ASN A 450 -4.96 5.99 17.45
C ASN A 450 -5.16 4.89 18.50
N ASN A 451 -5.66 3.73 18.10
CA ASN A 451 -5.88 2.58 19.00
C ASN A 451 -4.60 1.76 19.28
N VAL A 452 -3.53 1.95 18.50
CA VAL A 452 -2.27 1.20 18.58
C VAL A 452 -1.12 2.01 19.19
N VAL A 453 -1.19 3.35 19.13
CA VAL A 453 -0.21 4.25 19.74
C VAL A 453 -0.36 4.25 21.28
N PRO A 454 0.73 4.05 22.05
CA PRO A 454 0.69 4.21 23.50
C PRO A 454 0.29 5.64 23.89
N SER A 455 -0.63 5.77 24.85
CA SER A 455 -1.15 7.07 25.29
C SER A 455 -0.05 8.04 25.70
N SER A 456 -0.08 9.24 25.12
CA SER A 456 0.81 10.36 25.45
C SER A 456 0.41 11.12 26.72
N GLY A 457 -0.75 10.79 27.29
CA GLY A 457 -1.40 11.60 28.33
C GLY A 457 -2.02 12.90 27.81
N LYS A 458 -1.95 13.19 26.50
CA LYS A 458 -2.49 14.40 25.87
C LYS A 458 -3.50 14.03 24.78
N VAL A 459 -4.77 14.07 25.15
CA VAL A 459 -5.90 13.81 24.25
C VAL A 459 -6.41 15.13 23.68
N LEU A 460 -6.47 15.23 22.36
CA LEU A 460 -7.04 16.35 21.61
C LEU A 460 -8.57 16.26 21.57
N THR A 461 -9.21 17.35 21.15
CA THR A 461 -10.65 17.40 20.83
C THR A 461 -11.07 16.20 19.97
N GLY A 462 -12.20 15.58 20.29
CA GLY A 462 -12.69 14.40 19.58
C GLY A 462 -12.06 13.05 19.99
N GLY A 463 -11.17 13.01 20.99
CA GLY A 463 -10.64 11.76 21.55
C GLY A 463 -9.40 11.21 20.84
N VAL A 464 -8.72 12.05 20.06
CA VAL A 464 -7.50 11.69 19.31
C VAL A 464 -6.27 11.95 20.19
N ASP A 465 -5.34 11.00 20.32
CA ASP A 465 -4.07 11.25 21.00
C ASP A 465 -3.17 12.21 20.18
N ALA A 466 -2.49 13.13 20.85
CA ALA A 466 -1.65 14.14 20.19
C ALA A 466 -0.56 13.56 19.25
N ASN A 467 -0.09 12.34 19.49
CA ASN A 467 0.88 11.65 18.64
C ASN A 467 0.24 10.75 17.58
N ALA A 468 -1.04 10.36 17.73
CA ALA A 468 -1.70 9.38 16.86
C ALA A 468 -1.68 9.76 15.38
N LEU A 469 -1.90 11.04 15.07
CA LEU A 469 -1.97 11.53 13.68
C LEU A 469 -0.61 11.68 13.00
N HIS A 470 0.52 11.50 13.69
CA HIS A 470 1.84 11.67 13.09
C HIS A 470 2.16 10.60 12.03
N ARG A 471 1.93 9.30 12.31
CA ARG A 471 2.12 8.22 11.33
C ARG A 471 1.14 8.29 10.15
N PRO A 472 -0.19 8.48 10.36
CA PRO A 472 -1.14 8.70 9.26
C PRO A 472 -0.76 9.89 8.35
N LYS A 473 -0.35 11.04 8.92
CA LYS A 473 0.11 12.19 8.12
C LYS A 473 1.40 11.89 7.35
N ARG A 474 2.33 11.08 7.90
CA ARG A 474 3.52 10.61 7.16
C ARG A 474 3.18 9.62 6.04
N PHE A 475 2.19 8.75 6.21
CA PHE A 475 1.67 7.87 5.15
C PHE A 475 1.14 8.72 3.98
N PHE A 476 0.22 9.65 4.25
CA PHE A 476 -0.38 10.47 3.19
C PHE A 476 0.62 11.48 2.58
N GLY A 477 1.47 12.08 3.41
CA GLY A 477 2.58 12.94 3.00
C GLY A 477 3.72 12.23 2.26
N ALA A 478 3.70 10.90 2.14
CA ALA A 478 4.60 10.19 1.25
C ALA A 478 4.33 10.55 -0.21
N ALA A 479 3.05 10.69 -0.62
CA ALA A 479 2.70 10.97 -2.00
C ALA A 479 3.24 12.32 -2.51
N ARG A 480 3.93 12.26 -3.65
CA ARG A 480 4.72 13.32 -4.27
C ARG A 480 5.04 12.97 -5.72
N ASN A 481 5.22 13.99 -6.55
CA ASN A 481 5.92 13.85 -7.82
C ASN A 481 7.44 13.90 -7.55
N VAL A 482 8.25 13.22 -8.36
CA VAL A 482 9.70 13.11 -8.18
C VAL A 482 10.43 13.63 -9.40
N GLU A 483 11.48 14.45 -9.21
CA GLU A 483 12.24 15.02 -10.33
C GLU A 483 13.14 13.98 -11.02
N GLU A 484 13.73 13.07 -10.25
CA GLU A 484 14.64 12.04 -10.72
C GLU A 484 13.93 10.90 -11.50
N GLY A 485 12.59 10.85 -11.46
CA GLY A 485 11.72 9.90 -12.17
C GLY A 485 10.80 9.08 -11.25
N GLY A 486 9.63 8.71 -11.78
CA GLY A 486 8.56 8.06 -11.02
C GLY A 486 7.69 9.03 -10.23
N SER A 487 6.66 8.52 -9.56
CA SER A 487 5.82 9.31 -8.65
C SER A 487 5.00 8.40 -7.74
N LEU A 488 4.62 8.92 -6.57
CA LEU A 488 3.65 8.28 -5.68
C LEU A 488 2.40 9.16 -5.60
N THR A 489 1.29 8.66 -6.14
CA THR A 489 -0.05 9.24 -5.93
C THR A 489 -0.78 8.44 -4.85
N ILE A 490 -1.42 9.14 -3.91
CA ILE A 490 -2.39 8.57 -2.98
C ILE A 490 -3.71 9.31 -3.17
N ILE A 491 -4.76 8.56 -3.55
CA ILE A 491 -6.15 9.03 -3.56
C ILE A 491 -6.85 8.25 -2.45
N ALA A 492 -7.18 8.94 -1.36
CA ALA A 492 -7.73 8.29 -0.17
C ALA A 492 -9.14 8.81 0.14
N THR A 493 -10.03 7.94 0.59
CA THR A 493 -11.37 8.35 1.05
C THR A 493 -11.28 8.91 2.48
N ALA A 494 -12.00 10.00 2.73
CA ALA A 494 -12.14 10.61 4.04
C ALA A 494 -13.63 10.68 4.41
N LEU A 495 -13.99 10.08 5.54
CA LEU A 495 -15.37 10.06 6.03
C LEU A 495 -15.70 11.36 6.76
N VAL A 496 -16.80 12.00 6.34
CA VAL A 496 -17.40 13.18 6.98
C VAL A 496 -18.86 12.89 7.39
N ASP A 497 -19.48 13.81 8.14
CA ASP A 497 -20.88 13.72 8.62
C ASP A 497 -21.28 12.39 9.30
N THR A 498 -20.30 11.70 9.89
CA THR A 498 -20.49 10.43 10.63
C THR A 498 -21.13 10.61 12.01
N GLY A 499 -21.32 11.87 12.44
CA GLY A 499 -21.65 12.23 13.82
C GLY A 499 -20.46 12.16 14.80
N SER A 500 -19.28 11.69 14.37
CA SER A 500 -18.11 11.60 15.23
C SER A 500 -17.26 12.87 15.19
N ALA A 501 -17.02 13.47 16.36
CA ALA A 501 -16.05 14.55 16.51
C ALA A 501 -14.61 14.12 16.16
N MET A 502 -14.29 12.83 16.33
CA MET A 502 -12.99 12.25 15.97
C MET A 502 -12.74 12.36 14.46
N ASP A 503 -13.72 11.97 13.64
CA ASP A 503 -13.60 11.97 12.18
C ASP A 503 -13.44 13.39 11.62
N LYS A 504 -14.15 14.36 12.20
CA LYS A 504 -14.00 15.78 11.84
C LYS A 504 -12.57 16.28 12.08
N VAL A 505 -11.97 15.96 13.22
CA VAL A 505 -10.59 16.36 13.55
C VAL A 505 -9.58 15.64 12.65
N ILE A 506 -9.78 14.35 12.37
CA ILE A 506 -8.97 13.59 11.42
C ILE A 506 -9.03 14.23 10.01
N TYR A 507 -10.22 14.61 9.55
CA TYR A 507 -10.41 15.20 8.22
C TYR A 507 -9.69 16.54 8.06
N GLU A 508 -9.86 17.50 8.97
CA GLU A 508 -9.22 18.83 8.85
C GLU A 508 -7.68 18.74 8.87
N GLU A 509 -7.12 17.82 9.68
CA GLU A 509 -5.69 17.52 9.74
C GLU A 509 -5.14 16.95 8.41
N PHE A 510 -5.92 16.12 7.71
CA PHE A 510 -5.57 15.66 6.37
C PHE A 510 -5.82 16.69 5.27
N LYS A 511 -6.82 17.56 5.42
CA LYS A 511 -7.11 18.67 4.50
C LYS A 511 -5.93 19.65 4.39
N GLY A 512 -5.25 19.93 5.50
CA GLY A 512 -3.99 20.67 5.50
C GLY A 512 -2.87 19.96 4.72
N THR A 513 -2.82 18.63 4.78
CA THR A 513 -1.76 17.77 4.18
C THR A 513 -1.98 17.51 2.68
N GLY A 514 -3.24 17.45 2.24
CA GLY A 514 -3.64 17.17 0.86
C GLY A 514 -3.38 18.33 -0.12
N ASN A 515 -3.51 18.04 -1.41
CA ASN A 515 -3.47 19.04 -2.49
C ASN A 515 -4.55 18.85 -3.56
N SER A 516 -5.48 17.91 -3.39
CA SER A 516 -6.72 17.78 -4.15
C SER A 516 -7.86 17.34 -3.21
N GLU A 517 -9.06 17.87 -3.43
CA GLU A 517 -10.28 17.51 -2.70
C GLU A 517 -11.40 17.23 -3.72
N ILE A 518 -12.01 16.04 -3.62
CA ILE A 518 -13.19 15.61 -4.37
C ILE A 518 -14.31 15.43 -3.35
N HIS A 519 -15.27 16.34 -3.32
CA HIS A 519 -16.37 16.31 -2.35
C HIS A 519 -17.58 15.58 -2.93
N LEU A 520 -18.15 14.64 -2.18
CA LEU A 520 -19.38 13.93 -2.53
C LEU A 520 -20.53 14.36 -1.60
N ASP A 521 -21.70 14.68 -2.17
CA ASP A 521 -22.86 15.16 -1.40
C ASP A 521 -23.96 14.08 -1.32
N ARG A 522 -24.38 13.80 -0.09
CA ARG A 522 -25.47 12.86 0.20
C ARG A 522 -26.81 13.33 -0.36
N ARG A 523 -27.07 14.65 -0.44
CA ARG A 523 -28.31 15.23 -0.99
C ARG A 523 -28.48 14.92 -2.47
N ILE A 524 -27.39 14.98 -3.24
CA ILE A 524 -27.36 14.62 -4.67
C ILE A 524 -27.66 13.12 -4.83
N THR A 525 -27.06 12.29 -3.96
CA THR A 525 -27.29 10.84 -3.91
C THR A 525 -28.74 10.47 -3.52
N GLU A 526 -29.33 11.19 -2.56
CA GLU A 526 -30.73 11.03 -2.11
C GLU A 526 -31.72 11.34 -3.25
N LYS A 527 -31.40 12.30 -4.14
CA LYS A 527 -32.13 12.57 -5.39
C LYS A 527 -31.86 11.54 -6.51
N ARG A 528 -31.01 10.52 -6.26
CA ARG A 528 -30.51 9.52 -7.23
C ARG A 528 -29.76 10.11 -8.43
N VAL A 529 -29.12 11.27 -8.24
CA VAL A 529 -28.25 11.89 -9.23
C VAL A 529 -26.83 11.37 -9.05
N TYR A 530 -26.20 10.90 -10.13
CA TYR A 530 -24.86 10.32 -10.12
C TYR A 530 -24.03 10.83 -11.32
N PRO A 531 -22.72 11.08 -11.15
CA PRO A 531 -21.96 11.00 -9.90
C PRO A 531 -22.38 12.09 -8.92
N ALA A 532 -22.25 11.83 -7.61
CA ALA A 532 -22.76 12.72 -6.56
C ALA A 532 -21.74 13.82 -6.15
N ILE A 533 -21.05 14.43 -7.12
CA ILE A 533 -19.95 15.37 -6.87
C ILE A 533 -20.50 16.77 -6.51
N ALA A 534 -20.03 17.33 -5.40
CA ALA A 534 -20.18 18.76 -5.10
C ALA A 534 -19.12 19.54 -5.92
N VAL A 535 -19.53 20.03 -7.09
CA VAL A 535 -18.63 20.59 -8.11
C VAL A 535 -18.04 21.94 -7.72
N ASN A 536 -18.69 22.72 -6.86
CA ASN A 536 -18.15 24.00 -6.38
C ASN A 536 -17.12 23.80 -5.25
N LEU A 537 -17.29 22.74 -4.44
CA LEU A 537 -16.38 22.40 -3.34
C LEU A 537 -15.14 21.62 -3.80
N SER A 538 -15.21 20.94 -4.96
CA SER A 538 -14.13 20.10 -5.47
C SER A 538 -13.07 20.91 -6.24
N GLY A 539 -11.79 20.57 -6.05
CA GLY A 539 -10.68 21.31 -6.67
C GLY A 539 -9.28 20.77 -6.39
N THR A 540 -8.34 21.14 -7.27
CA THR A 540 -6.91 20.76 -7.15
C THR A 540 -6.04 22.00 -6.97
N ARG A 541 -5.16 21.99 -5.96
CA ARG A 541 -4.15 23.05 -5.77
C ARG A 541 -3.09 22.92 -6.88
N ARG A 542 -2.79 24.06 -7.53
CA ARG A 542 -1.90 24.16 -8.69
C ARG A 542 -2.40 23.40 -9.94
N GLU A 543 -3.70 23.48 -10.23
CA GLU A 543 -4.28 22.98 -11.51
C GLU A 543 -3.62 23.61 -12.76
N ASP A 544 -2.96 24.77 -12.64
CA ASP A 544 -2.12 25.41 -13.68
C ASP A 544 -0.90 24.57 -14.12
N LEU A 545 -0.50 23.55 -13.35
CA LEU A 545 0.58 22.62 -13.70
C LEU A 545 0.06 21.32 -14.34
N LEU A 546 -1.26 21.18 -14.50
CA LEU A 546 -1.93 19.96 -14.99
C LEU A 546 -2.88 20.22 -16.19
N ILE A 547 -3.31 21.46 -16.38
CA ILE A 547 -4.29 21.86 -17.40
C ILE A 547 -3.69 22.96 -18.28
N GLU A 548 -3.75 22.76 -19.60
CA GLU A 548 -3.31 23.75 -20.59
C GLU A 548 -4.03 25.10 -20.42
N PRO A 549 -3.35 26.26 -20.57
CA PRO A 549 -3.91 27.57 -20.24
C PRO A 549 -5.26 27.89 -20.93
N GLU A 550 -5.43 27.50 -22.20
CA GLU A 550 -6.69 27.69 -22.91
C GLU A 550 -7.84 26.84 -22.34
N LEU A 551 -7.56 25.65 -21.84
CA LEU A 551 -8.55 24.77 -21.23
C LEU A 551 -8.92 25.26 -19.83
N LEU A 552 -7.92 25.71 -19.06
CA LEU A 552 -8.10 26.30 -17.73
C LEU A 552 -9.01 27.53 -17.77
N GLN A 553 -8.85 28.42 -18.77
CA GLN A 553 -9.74 29.57 -18.96
C GLN A 553 -11.21 29.15 -19.19
N LYS A 554 -11.46 28.09 -19.98
CA LYS A 554 -12.82 27.57 -20.21
C LYS A 554 -13.42 26.97 -18.93
N ILE A 555 -12.60 26.25 -18.15
CA ILE A 555 -12.99 25.69 -16.84
C ILE A 555 -13.32 26.81 -15.84
N TRP A 556 -12.58 27.92 -15.83
CA TRP A 556 -12.88 29.08 -14.99
C TRP A 556 -14.20 29.76 -15.37
N ILE A 557 -14.53 29.86 -16.66
CA ILE A 557 -15.85 30.36 -17.11
C ILE A 557 -16.95 29.41 -16.64
N LEU A 558 -16.75 28.08 -16.76
CA LEU A 558 -17.68 27.07 -16.28
C LEU A 558 -17.88 27.12 -14.75
N ARG A 559 -16.81 27.21 -13.95
CA ARG A 559 -16.91 27.38 -12.49
C ARG A 559 -17.68 28.66 -12.12
N LYS A 560 -17.48 29.77 -12.83
CA LYS A 560 -18.25 31.02 -12.63
C LYS A 560 -19.73 30.89 -12.99
N LEU A 561 -20.09 30.02 -13.93
CA LEU A 561 -21.48 29.71 -14.28
C LEU A 561 -22.15 28.78 -13.24
N LEU A 562 -21.40 27.85 -12.64
CA LEU A 562 -21.90 26.88 -11.67
C LEU A 562 -22.02 27.45 -10.24
N HIS A 563 -21.11 28.34 -9.82
CA HIS A 563 -21.07 28.89 -8.45
C HIS A 563 -22.38 29.53 -7.95
N PRO A 564 -23.23 30.19 -8.77
CA PRO A 564 -24.53 30.70 -8.31
C PRO A 564 -25.61 29.62 -8.09
N MET A 565 -25.36 28.37 -8.45
CA MET A 565 -26.29 27.24 -8.33
C MET A 565 -26.01 26.44 -7.05
N ASP A 566 -27.04 25.92 -6.38
CA ASP A 566 -26.87 24.87 -5.37
C ASP A 566 -26.27 23.59 -6.02
N GLU A 567 -25.50 22.82 -5.26
CA GLU A 567 -24.77 21.64 -5.77
C GLU A 567 -25.65 20.65 -6.55
N ILE A 568 -26.93 20.47 -6.17
CA ILE A 568 -27.87 19.60 -6.91
C ILE A 568 -28.11 20.15 -8.31
N ALA A 569 -28.41 21.45 -8.43
CA ALA A 569 -28.68 22.11 -9.70
C ALA A 569 -27.41 22.23 -10.56
N ALA A 570 -26.26 22.49 -9.94
CA ALA A 570 -24.96 22.49 -10.61
C ALA A 570 -24.63 21.12 -11.22
N MET A 571 -24.85 20.04 -10.46
CA MET A 571 -24.63 18.67 -10.93
C MET A 571 -25.65 18.25 -12.01
N GLU A 572 -26.92 18.64 -11.88
CA GLU A 572 -27.93 18.37 -12.91
C GLU A 572 -27.66 19.13 -14.21
N PHE A 573 -27.21 20.39 -14.15
CA PHE A 573 -26.77 21.16 -15.32
C PHE A 573 -25.55 20.50 -16.00
N MET A 574 -24.53 20.12 -15.21
CA MET A 574 -23.36 19.40 -15.73
C MET A 574 -23.76 18.10 -16.41
N LEU A 575 -24.67 17.31 -15.80
CA LEU A 575 -25.15 16.06 -16.37
C LEU A 575 -25.95 16.25 -17.67
N ASP A 576 -26.78 17.29 -17.77
CA ASP A 576 -27.49 17.62 -19.01
C ASP A 576 -26.50 17.90 -20.16
N LYS A 577 -25.48 18.75 -19.94
CA LYS A 577 -24.51 19.07 -21.00
C LYS A 577 -23.55 17.92 -21.32
N MET A 578 -23.13 17.15 -20.31
CA MET A 578 -22.24 16.00 -20.49
C MET A 578 -22.92 14.83 -21.21
N LYS A 579 -24.23 14.60 -21.02
CA LYS A 579 -24.98 13.54 -21.75
C LYS A 579 -25.13 13.81 -23.25
N ASN A 580 -25.14 15.08 -23.65
CA ASN A 580 -25.29 15.51 -25.04
C ASN A 580 -23.98 15.49 -25.84
N THR A 581 -22.87 15.03 -25.24
CA THR A 581 -21.52 15.02 -25.83
C THR A 581 -20.76 13.78 -25.40
N LYS A 582 -19.81 13.29 -26.21
CA LYS A 582 -18.99 12.11 -25.89
C LYS A 582 -17.71 12.47 -25.15
N SER A 583 -17.13 13.64 -25.45
CA SER A 583 -15.87 14.11 -24.85
C SER A 583 -15.96 15.49 -24.21
N ASN A 584 -14.97 15.83 -23.39
CA ASN A 584 -14.82 17.18 -22.82
C ASN A 584 -14.52 18.24 -23.89
N ASP A 585 -13.80 17.90 -24.97
CA ASP A 585 -13.56 18.81 -26.09
C ASP A 585 -14.83 19.08 -26.91
N GLU A 586 -15.70 18.09 -27.11
CA GLU A 586 -17.04 18.30 -27.68
C GLU A 586 -17.90 19.20 -26.78
N PHE A 587 -17.86 19.00 -25.46
CA PHE A 587 -18.56 19.82 -24.47
C PHE A 587 -18.11 21.29 -24.48
N PHE A 588 -16.80 21.57 -24.52
CA PHE A 588 -16.32 22.96 -24.66
C PHE A 588 -16.53 23.53 -26.07
N SER A 589 -16.74 22.68 -27.08
CA SER A 589 -17.10 23.13 -28.44
C SER A 589 -18.58 23.45 -28.58
N SER A 590 -19.46 22.79 -27.82
CA SER A 590 -20.90 23.08 -27.81
C SER A 590 -21.22 24.36 -27.04
N MET A 591 -20.55 24.64 -25.92
CA MET A 591 -20.70 25.90 -25.15
C MET A 591 -20.14 27.16 -25.84
N LYS A 592 -19.61 27.05 -27.07
CA LYS A 592 -19.23 28.19 -27.93
C LYS A 592 -20.36 28.61 -28.90
N ARG A 593 -21.51 27.95 -28.86
CA ARG A 593 -22.70 28.20 -29.69
C ARG A 593 -23.86 28.67 -28.82
#